data_AF-W0IA48-F1
#
_entry.id   AF-W0IA48-F1
#
_cell.length_a   1.000
_cell.length_b   1.000
_cell.length_c   1.000
_cell.angle_alpha   90.00
_cell.angle_beta   90.00
_cell.angle_gamma   90.00
#
_symmetry.space_group_name_H-M   'P 1'
#
loop_
_entity.id
_entity.type
_entity.pdbx_description
1 polymer ?
#
loop_
_entity_poly.entity_id
_entity_poly.type
_entity_poly.pdbx_seq_one_letter_code
_entity_poly.pdbx_strand_id
1 'polypeptide(L)' 'MIISTIASHSSLQIIQGAKKEGFKTRLYVSPKRKNFYSSLP' A
#
# COMPACT_ATOMS: atom_id res chain seq x y z
N MET A 1 3.63 -9.94 11.26
CA MET A 1 4.60 -9.18 10.42
C MET A 1 3.85 -8.11 9.63
N ILE A 2 4.45 -6.94 9.35
CA ILE A 2 3.82 -5.86 8.59
C ILE A 2 4.65 -5.62 7.33
N ILE A 3 4.01 -5.57 6.15
CA ILE A 3 4.68 -5.23 4.89
C ILE A 3 4.52 -3.74 4.62
N SER A 4 5.63 -3.05 4.39
CA SER A 4 5.62 -1.61 4.13
C SER A 4 6.39 -1.23 2.88
N THR A 5 5.88 -0.25 2.14
CA THR A 5 6.50 0.25 0.90
C THR A 5 6.16 1.71 0.64
N ILE A 6 6.93 2.37 -0.23
CA ILE A 6 6.64 3.70 -0.74
C ILE A 6 5.47 3.59 -1.72
N ALA A 7 4.51 4.51 -1.63
CA ALA A 7 3.34 4.59 -2.48
C ALA A 7 3.69 5.08 -3.90
N SER A 8 4.43 4.27 -4.66
CA SER A 8 4.87 4.53 -6.04
C SER A 8 5.06 3.23 -6.81
N HIS A 9 5.29 3.33 -8.12
CA HIS A 9 5.62 2.24 -9.05
C HIS A 9 4.70 1.02 -8.87
N SER A 10 5.18 -0.08 -8.29
CA SER A 10 4.48 -1.36 -8.13
C SER A 10 3.82 -1.55 -6.76
N SER A 11 3.76 -0.52 -5.92
CA SER A 11 3.26 -0.63 -4.54
C SER A 11 1.87 -1.26 -4.43
N LEU A 12 0.97 -0.98 -5.39
CA LEU A 12 -0.37 -1.58 -5.43
C LEU A 12 -0.34 -3.10 -5.49
N GLN A 13 0.50 -3.67 -6.35
CA GLN A 13 0.66 -5.11 -6.49
C GLN A 13 1.25 -5.73 -5.21
N ILE A 14 2.24 -5.06 -4.60
CA ILE A 14 2.88 -5.50 -3.36
C ILE A 14 1.84 -5.57 -2.22
N ILE A 15 1.04 -4.53 -2.05
CA ILE A 15 0.04 -4.44 -0.99
C ILE A 15 -1.06 -5.47 -1.22
N GLN A 16 -1.51 -5.65 -2.47
CA GLN A 16 -2.55 -6.62 -2.79
C GLN A 16 -2.07 -8.06 -2.51
N GLY A 17 -0.84 -8.40 -2.87
CA GLY A 17 -0.23 -9.69 -2.50
C GLY A 17 -0.13 -9.86 -0.99
N ALA A 18 0.39 -8.85 -0.28
CA ALA A 18 0.52 -8.90 1.18
C ALA A 18 -0.84 -9.06 1.90
N LYS A 19 -1.89 -8.37 1.44
CA LYS A 19 -3.26 -8.53 1.96
C LYS A 19 -3.79 -9.95 1.73
N LYS A 20 -3.56 -10.54 0.55
CA LYS A 20 -4.00 -11.92 0.23
C LYS A 20 -3.38 -12.96 1.15
N GLU A 21 -2.13 -12.75 1.55
CA GLU A 21 -1.41 -13.61 2.50
C GLU A 21 -1.72 -13.29 3.98
N GLY A 22 -2.66 -12.38 4.27
CA GLY A 22 -3.06 -12.05 5.64
C GLY A 22 -2.10 -11.10 6.38
N PHE A 23 -1.14 -10.49 5.71
CA PHE A 23 -0.27 -9.49 6.33
C PHE A 23 -0.96 -8.12 6.45
N LYS A 24 -0.67 -7.42 7.54
CA LYS A 24 -0.99 -6.00 7.66
C LYS A 24 -0.04 -5.20 6.76
N THR A 25 -0.54 -4.12 6.16
CA THR A 25 0.23 -3.29 5.22
C THR A 25 0.35 -1.84 5.68
N ARG A 26 1.48 -1.18 5.40
CA ARG A 26 1.69 0.25 5.66
C ARG A 26 2.32 0.93 4.44
N LEU A 27 1.70 1.99 3.91
CA LEU A 27 2.29 2.80 2.86
C LEU A 27 2.85 4.12 3.40
N TYR A 28 3.98 4.54 2.83
CA TYR A 28 4.46 5.91 2.95
C TYR A 28 4.11 6.68 1.68
N VAL A 29 3.20 7.65 1.80
CA VAL A 29 2.60 8.36 0.66
C VAL A 29 2.85 9.86 0.76
N SER A 30 3.13 10.49 -0.37
CA SER A 30 3.20 11.95 -0.45
C SER A 30 1.79 12.56 -0.30
N PRO A 31 1.64 13.75 0.32
CA PRO A 31 0.31 14.33 0.59
C PRO A 31 -0.60 14.41 -0.65
N LYS A 32 -0.03 14.79 -1.81
CA LYS A 32 -0.73 14.88 -3.10
C LYS A 32 -1.41 13.57 -3.54
N ARG A 33 -0.87 12.42 -3.14
CA ARG A 33 -1.36 11.08 -3.55
C ARG A 33 -2.12 10.36 -2.44
N LYS A 34 -2.23 10.95 -1.25
CA LYS A 34 -2.87 10.33 -0.09
C LYS A 34 -4.30 9.89 -0.41
N ASN A 35 -5.09 10.74 -1.04
CA ASN A 35 -6.49 10.45 -1.37
C ASN A 35 -6.61 9.25 -2.31
N PHE A 36 -5.78 9.19 -3.35
CA PHE A 36 -5.77 8.06 -4.29
C PHE A 36 -5.45 6.73 -3.59
N TYR A 37 -4.42 6.68 -2.75
CA TYR A 37 -4.07 5.43 -2.06
C TYR A 37 -5.05 5.08 -0.94
N SER A 38 -5.78 6.06 -0.40
CA SER A 38 -6.79 5.84 0.66
C SER A 38 -8.15 5.42 0.10
N SER A 39 -8.42 5.66 -1.19
CA SER A 39 -9.67 5.23 -1.85
C SER A 39 -9.62 3.78 -2.34
N LEU A 40 -8.49 3.10 -2.18
CA LEU A 40 -8.33 1.72 -2.64
C LEU A 40 -8.85 0.74 -1.58
N PRO A 41 -9.55 -0.34 -2.00
CA PRO A 41 -10.10 -1.35 -1.10
C PRO A 41 -9.02 -2.15 -0.35
#